data_AF-A0A7K6B0F1-F1
#
_entry.id   AF-A0A7K6B0F1-F1
#
_cell.length_a   1.000
_cell.length_b   1.000
_cell.length_c   1.000
_cell.angle_alpha   90.00
_cell.angle_beta   90.00
_cell.angle_gamma   90.00
#
_symmetry.space_group_name_H-M   'P 1'
#
loop_
_entity.id
_entity.type
_entity.pdbx_description
1 polymer ?
#
loop_
_entity_poly.entity_id
_entity_poly.type
_entity_poly.pdbx_seq_one_letter_code
_entity_poly.pdbx_strand_id
1 'polypeptide(L)'
;QKYGYFRCNDCKTRWESAYVWCISGSNKVYFKQLCRKCQKGFNPYRVEAIQCQICSKTRCSCPQKKRHIDVKRPHRQELCGRCKGKRLSCDNTYSFKYIV
;
A
#
# COMPACT_ATOMS: atom_id res chain seq x y z
N GLN A 1 0.88 -6.36 -4.01
CA GLN A 1 1.17 -5.30 -3.03
C GLN A 1 2.17 -4.33 -3.65
N LYS A 2 1.94 -3.02 -3.48
CA LYS A 2 2.78 -1.91 -3.89
C LYS A 2 2.89 -0.92 -2.71
N TYR A 3 3.81 0.03 -2.80
CA TYR A 3 3.94 1.13 -1.85
C TYR A 3 3.21 2.35 -2.39
N GLY A 4 2.46 3.05 -1.55
CA GLY A 4 1.71 4.23 -1.96
C GLY A 4 1.93 5.43 -1.06
N TYR A 5 1.93 6.59 -1.69
CA TYR A 5 2.01 7.89 -1.06
C TYR A 5 0.65 8.58 -1.16
N PHE A 6 0.15 9.07 -0.04
CA PHE A 6 -1.18 9.65 0.08
C PHE A 6 -1.10 11.09 0.58
N ARG A 7 -2.08 11.90 0.17
CA ARG A 7 -2.25 13.28 0.60
C ARG A 7 -3.75 13.58 0.67
N CYS A 8 -4.18 14.10 1.80
CA CYS A 8 -5.53 14.66 1.93
C CYS A 8 -5.51 16.08 1.36
N ASN A 9 -6.41 16.37 0.40
CA ASN A 9 -6.50 17.70 -0.18
C ASN A 9 -7.13 18.73 0.77
N ASP A 10 -7.91 18.30 1.75
CA ASP A 10 -8.59 19.18 2.70
C ASP A 10 -7.63 19.59 3.83
N CYS A 11 -7.18 18.65 4.66
CA CYS A 11 -6.33 18.94 5.83
C CYS A 11 -4.82 18.84 5.56
N LYS A 12 -4.41 18.63 4.30
CA LYS A 12 -3.02 18.52 3.83
C LYS A 12 -2.17 17.40 4.46
N THR A 13 -2.75 16.58 5.34
CA THR A 13 -2.09 15.43 5.95
C THR A 13 -1.56 14.48 4.88
N ARG A 14 -0.31 14.05 5.03
CA ARG A 14 0.34 13.05 4.18
C ARG A 14 0.55 11.78 4.96
N TRP A 15 0.49 10.64 4.28
CA TRP A 15 0.86 9.36 4.85
C TRP A 15 1.32 8.42 3.76
N GLU A 16 1.98 7.34 4.16
CA GLU A 16 2.55 6.35 3.27
C GLU A 16 2.17 4.97 3.77
N SER A 17 2.10 4.00 2.86
CA SER A 17 1.72 2.65 3.22
C SER A 17 2.29 1.62 2.26
N ALA A 18 2.81 0.53 2.81
CA ALA A 18 3.17 -0.66 2.03
C ALA A 18 1.94 -1.50 1.64
N TYR A 19 0.73 -1.08 2.01
CA TYR A 19 -0.50 -1.85 1.84
C TYR A 19 -1.39 -1.23 0.76
N VAL A 20 -0.87 -1.27 -0.49
CA VAL A 20 -1.59 -0.83 -1.68
C VAL A 20 -1.75 -1.98 -2.68
N TRP A 21 -2.96 -2.16 -3.20
CA TRP A 21 -3.29 -3.16 -4.22
C TRP A 21 -3.81 -2.49 -5.47
N CYS A 22 -3.09 -2.66 -6.57
CA CYS A 22 -3.46 -2.13 -7.87
C CYS A 22 -4.06 -3.21 -8.76
N ILE A 23 -4.92 -2.78 -9.68
CA ILE A 23 -5.36 -3.58 -10.82
C ILE A 23 -4.12 -3.95 -11.65
N SER A 24 -4.05 -5.21 -12.08
CA SER A 24 -2.92 -5.73 -12.88
C SER A 24 -2.66 -4.83 -14.09
N GLY A 25 -1.38 -4.61 -14.42
CA GLY A 25 -0.99 -3.74 -15.53
C GLY A 25 -1.25 -2.24 -15.32
N SER A 26 -1.71 -1.79 -14.14
CA SER A 26 -1.97 -0.36 -13.90
C SER A 26 -1.54 0.12 -12.50
N ASN A 27 -1.71 1.43 -12.28
CA ASN A 27 -1.59 2.07 -10.97
C ASN A 27 -2.95 2.43 -10.33
N LYS A 28 -4.08 2.01 -10.95
CA LYS A 28 -5.41 2.15 -10.35
C LYS A 28 -5.54 1.21 -9.15
N VAL A 29 -5.98 1.70 -7.99
CA VAL A 29 -6.06 0.93 -6.74
C VAL A 29 -7.45 0.37 -6.49
N TYR A 30 -7.53 -0.82 -5.88
CA TYR A 30 -8.80 -1.43 -5.46
C TYR A 30 -9.40 -0.78 -4.22
N PHE A 31 -8.55 -0.40 -3.26
CA PHE A 31 -8.96 0.06 -1.95
C PHE A 31 -8.35 1.42 -1.65
N LYS A 32 -9.21 2.38 -1.27
CA LYS A 32 -8.79 3.69 -0.77
C LYS A 32 -8.33 3.60 0.68
N GLN A 33 -7.50 4.54 1.10
CA GLN A 33 -7.20 4.76 2.52
C GLN A 33 -7.82 6.09 2.97
N LEU A 34 -8.33 6.11 4.19
CA LEU A 34 -9.02 7.24 4.78
C LEU A 34 -8.00 8.17 5.43
N CYS A 35 -8.20 9.47 5.24
CA CYS A 35 -7.49 10.45 6.03
C CYS A 35 -7.88 10.33 7.51
N ARG A 36 -6.89 10.24 8.41
CA ARG A 36 -7.14 10.16 9.86
C ARG A 36 -8.02 11.31 10.38
N LYS A 37 -7.81 12.53 9.88
CA LYS A 37 -8.54 13.73 10.34
C LYS A 37 -9.91 13.88 9.67
N CYS A 38 -9.96 13.77 8.35
CA CYS A 38 -11.17 14.07 7.59
C CYS A 38 -12.09 12.86 7.38
N GLN A 39 -11.62 11.64 7.64
CA GLN A 39 -12.32 10.37 7.38
C GLN A 39 -12.77 10.15 5.92
N LYS A 40 -12.28 10.98 4.98
CA LYS A 40 -12.50 10.83 3.54
C LYS A 40 -11.48 9.88 2.91
N GLY A 41 -11.92 9.08 1.94
CA GLY A 41 -11.10 8.09 1.23
C GLY A 41 -10.29 8.69 0.08
N PHE A 42 -8.99 8.41 0.05
CA PHE A 42 -8.06 8.88 -0.97
C PHE A 42 -7.39 7.70 -1.69
N ASN A 43 -7.20 7.88 -3.00
CA ASN A 43 -6.22 7.10 -3.76
C ASN A 43 -4.82 7.64 -3.46
N PRO A 44 -3.78 6.79 -3.52
CA PRO A 44 -2.41 7.30 -3.49
C PRO A 44 -2.16 8.20 -4.71
N TYR A 45 -1.44 9.30 -4.52
CA TYR A 45 -1.03 10.18 -5.61
C TYR A 45 0.23 9.69 -6.33
N ARG A 46 1.00 8.81 -5.67
CA ARG A 46 2.15 8.10 -6.25
C ARG A 46 2.15 6.67 -5.75
N VAL A 47 2.44 5.74 -6.64
CA VAL A 47 2.53 4.31 -6.34
C VAL A 47 3.81 3.76 -6.93
N GLU A 48 4.51 2.94 -6.14
CA GLU A 48 5.78 2.36 -6.53
C GLU A 48 5.84 0.87 -6.26
N ALA A 49 6.62 0.16 -7.07
CA ALA A 49 6.87 -1.25 -6.86
C ALA A 49 7.80 -1.43 -5.65
N ILE A 50 7.51 -2.44 -4.82
CA ILE A 50 8.40 -2.83 -3.74
C ILE A 50 9.47 -3.75 -4.31
N GLN A 51 10.56 -3.16 -4.81
CA GLN A 51 11.64 -3.87 -5.50
C GLN A 51 13.00 -3.65 -4.82
N CYS A 52 13.92 -4.58 -5.03
CA CYS A 52 15.31 -4.43 -4.62
C CYS A 52 16.01 -3.38 -5.48
N GLN A 53 16.80 -2.49 -4.87
CA GLN A 53 17.56 -1.47 -5.63
C GLN A 53 18.69 -2.05 -6.49
N ILE A 54 19.14 -3.28 -6.20
CA ILE A 54 20.27 -3.91 -6.91
C ILE A 54 19.78 -4.65 -8.15
N CYS A 55 18.74 -5.48 -8.00
CA CYS A 55 18.28 -6.38 -9.07
C CYS A 55 16.86 -6.11 -9.56
N SER A 56 16.17 -5.09 -9.01
CA SER A 56 14.78 -4.71 -9.35
C SER A 56 13.72 -5.81 -9.14
N LYS A 57 14.07 -6.95 -8.53
CA LYS A 57 13.13 -8.04 -8.24
C LYS A 57 12.39 -7.79 -6.92
N THR A 58 11.11 -8.13 -6.89
CA THR A 58 10.27 -8.07 -5.67
C THR A 58 10.69 -9.13 -4.65
N ARG A 59 11.04 -10.33 -5.10
CA ARG A 59 11.65 -11.39 -4.29
C ARG A 59 13.05 -11.64 -4.85
N CYS A 60 14.06 -11.44 -4.03
CA CYS A 60 15.46 -11.57 -4.43
C CYS A 60 16.28 -12.22 -3.33
N SER A 61 17.43 -12.75 -3.72
CA SER A 61 18.45 -13.35 -2.85
C SER A 61 19.70 -12.49 -2.74
N CYS A 62 19.62 -11.20 -3.12
CA CYS A 62 20.74 -10.27 -2.96
C CYS A 62 21.18 -10.26 -1.49
N PRO A 63 22.51 -10.34 -1.21
CA PRO A 63 23.03 -10.35 0.16
C PRO A 63 22.54 -9.16 0.97
N GLN A 64 22.50 -7.98 0.33
CA GLN A 64 21.90 -6.77 0.88
C GLN A 64 20.57 -6.50 0.18
N LYS A 65 19.45 -6.77 0.87
CA LYS A 65 18.10 -6.44 0.39
C LYS A 65 17.82 -4.94 0.58
N LYS A 66 18.57 -4.10 -0.12
CA LYS A 66 18.39 -2.65 -0.09
C LYS A 66 17.14 -2.25 -0.87
N ARG A 67 16.26 -1.48 -0.23
CA ARG A 67 15.04 -0.93 -0.80
C ARG A 67 14.95 0.54 -0.37
N HIS A 68 14.43 1.40 -1.22
CA HIS A 68 14.27 2.83 -0.91
C HIS A 68 13.06 3.12 -0.01
N ILE A 69 12.23 2.11 0.25
CA ILE A 69 10.98 2.21 1.02
C ILE A 69 10.91 1.13 2.09
N ASP A 70 10.16 1.45 3.15
CA ASP A 70 9.83 0.51 4.21
C ASP A 70 8.71 -0.45 3.76
N VAL A 71 9.07 -1.71 3.52
CA VAL A 71 8.16 -2.78 3.08
C VAL A 71 7.12 -3.14 4.14
N LYS A 72 7.41 -2.85 5.41
CA LYS A 72 6.53 -3.16 6.55
C LYS A 72 5.79 -1.93 7.05
N ARG A 73 5.89 -0.78 6.37
CA ARG A 73 5.23 0.46 6.74
C ARG A 73 3.74 0.20 6.98
N PRO A 74 3.28 0.20 8.25
CA PRO A 74 1.95 -0.23 8.58
C PRO A 74 0.92 0.78 8.08
N HIS A 75 -0.33 0.35 8.06
CA HIS A 75 -1.48 1.24 7.95
C HIS A 75 -2.40 0.98 9.14
N ARG A 76 -3.25 1.97 9.42
CA ARG A 76 -4.27 1.82 10.46
C ARG A 76 -5.50 1.11 9.90
N GLN A 77 -5.93 0.05 10.55
CA GLN A 77 -7.00 -0.81 10.07
C GLN A 77 -8.32 -0.05 9.90
N GLU A 78 -8.65 0.82 10.86
CA GLU A 78 -9.84 1.68 10.82
C GLU A 78 -9.84 2.69 9.67
N LEU A 79 -8.68 2.91 9.04
CA LEU A 79 -8.49 3.83 7.92
C LEU A 79 -8.27 3.12 6.58
N CYS A 80 -8.37 1.79 6.50
CA CYS A 80 -8.08 1.08 5.26
C CYS A 80 -9.33 0.46 4.66
N GLY A 81 -9.66 0.84 3.42
CA GLY A 81 -10.81 0.30 2.69
C GLY A 81 -10.78 -1.22 2.49
N ARG A 82 -9.63 -1.89 2.69
CA ARG A 82 -9.53 -3.35 2.61
C ARG A 82 -9.89 -4.07 3.91
N CYS A 83 -9.46 -3.56 5.07
CA CYS A 83 -9.57 -4.25 6.37
C CYS A 83 -10.37 -3.50 7.45
N LYS A 84 -10.87 -2.29 7.17
CA LYS A 84 -11.77 -1.56 8.08
C LYS A 84 -12.98 -2.42 8.42
N GLY A 85 -13.25 -2.58 9.71
CA GLY A 85 -14.36 -3.39 10.23
C GLY A 85 -14.19 -4.92 10.12
N LYS A 86 -13.05 -5.41 9.61
CA LYS A 86 -12.78 -6.85 9.51
C LYS A 86 -12.05 -7.36 10.75
N ARG A 87 -12.14 -8.66 11.02
CA ARG A 87 -11.37 -9.31 12.09
C ARG A 87 -9.87 -9.41 11.77
N LEU A 88 -9.52 -9.54 10.49
CA LEU A 88 -8.14 -9.72 10.01
C LEU A 88 -7.57 -8.44 9.40
N SER A 89 -6.32 -8.12 9.74
CA SER A 89 -5.55 -7.01 9.17
C SER A 89 -5.06 -7.30 7.74
N CYS A 90 -4.55 -6.29 7.03
CA CYS A 90 -4.01 -6.54 5.69
C CYS A 90 -2.76 -7.43 5.68
N ASP A 91 -2.04 -7.44 6.79
CA ASP A 91 -0.81 -8.21 7.04
C ASP A 91 -1.15 -9.71 7.08
N ASN A 92 -2.34 -10.04 7.62
CA ASN A 92 -2.84 -11.40 7.78
C ASN A 92 -3.88 -11.80 6.74
N THR A 93 -4.21 -10.94 5.78
CA THR A 93 -5.12 -11.29 4.67
C THR A 93 -4.32 -11.56 3.40
N TYR A 94 -4.24 -12.84 3.04
CA TYR A 94 -3.68 -13.28 1.76
C TYR A 94 -4.27 -12.43 0.63
N SER A 95 -3.39 -11.88 -0.21
CA SER A 95 -3.83 -11.25 -1.44
C SER A 95 -4.25 -12.37 -2.38
N PHE A 96 -5.55 -12.68 -2.40
CA PHE A 96 -6.13 -13.40 -3.53
C PHE A 96 -5.83 -12.54 -4.77
N LYS A 97 -4.73 -12.85 -5.47
CA LYS A 97 -4.65 -12.53 -6.88
C LYS A 97 -5.84 -13.29 -7.45
N TYR A 98 -6.82 -12.57 -7.98
CA TYR A 98 -7.80 -13.18 -8.87
C TYR A 98 -6.98 -13.95 -9.92
N ILE A 99 -6.95 -15.27 -9.77
CA ILE A 99 -6.65 -16.18 -10.86
C ILE A 99 -7.98 -16.20 -11.60
N VAL A 100 -8.00 -15.53 -12.75
CA VAL A 100 -9.01 -15.77 -13.78
C VAL A 100 -8.46 -16.90 -14.63
#